data_AF-A0A8H7WMK5-F1
#
_entry.id   AF-A0A8H7WMK5-F1
#
_cell.length_a   1.000
_cell.length_b   1.000
_cell.length_c   1.000
_cell.angle_alpha   90.00
_cell.angle_beta   90.00
_cell.angle_gamma   90.00
#
_symmetry.space_group_name_H-M   'P 1'
#
loop_
_entity.id
_entity.type
_entity.pdbx_description
1 polymer ?
#
loop_
_entity_poly.entity_id
_entity_poly.type
_entity_poly.pdbx_seq_one_letter_code
_entity_poly.pdbx_strand_id
1 'polypeptide(L)'
;MAGQATPPAAAATATTPATDSKRPSPAKEARQIARLSNPTTLVTLIAGNSTDAKEFRVHKDFASHYSPVLKAAFNSSFIAGQTQIYNLPEADEDTVRLLFHWFYTQELLVDC
;
A
#
# COMPACT_ATOMS: atom_id res chain seq x y z
N MET A 1 13.77 59.01 28.08
CA MET A 1 13.53 58.09 29.22
C MET A 1 12.69 56.92 28.67
N ALA A 2 13.19 56.01 27.83
CA ALA A 2 14.23 54.99 28.02
C ALA A 2 13.96 54.07 29.22
N GLY A 3 13.62 52.80 28.92
CA GLY A 3 13.46 51.70 29.89
C GLY A 3 12.79 50.48 29.25
N GLN A 4 13.54 49.73 28.44
CA GLN A 4 13.16 48.46 27.79
C GLN A 4 13.04 47.30 28.80
N ALA A 5 12.31 46.26 28.43
CA ALA A 5 12.57 44.89 28.88
C ALA A 5 12.36 43.92 27.71
N THR A 6 13.35 43.06 27.48
CA THR A 6 13.41 41.97 26.47
C THR A 6 14.06 40.72 27.14
N PRO A 7 14.09 39.52 26.51
CA PRO A 7 13.49 38.26 26.99
C PRO A 7 14.53 37.21 27.46
N PRO A 8 14.11 35.96 27.78
CA PRO A 8 14.50 34.80 26.94
C PRO A 8 13.39 33.70 26.87
N ALA A 9 13.14 33.06 25.72
CA ALA A 9 13.73 31.81 25.19
C ALA A 9 13.25 30.47 25.83
N ALA A 10 12.90 29.54 24.92
CA ALA A 10 13.07 28.09 24.97
C ALA A 10 11.92 27.15 25.42
N ALA A 11 11.85 26.05 24.65
CA ALA A 11 11.51 24.68 25.01
C ALA A 11 10.10 24.16 24.71
N ALA A 12 10.09 23.22 23.77
CA ALA A 12 9.03 22.28 23.44
C ALA A 12 8.58 21.46 24.65
N THR A 13 7.31 21.02 24.64
CA THR A 13 6.96 19.70 25.20
C THR A 13 5.78 19.14 24.42
N ALA A 14 6.11 18.21 23.53
CA ALA A 14 5.21 17.14 23.15
C ALA A 14 4.73 16.42 24.43
N THR A 15 3.50 15.90 24.44
CA THR A 15 3.13 14.58 24.98
C THR A 15 1.60 14.48 25.03
N THR A 16 1.01 13.85 24.01
CA THR A 16 -0.12 12.96 24.28
C THR A 16 0.19 11.66 23.55
N PRO A 17 0.54 10.57 24.25
CA PRO A 17 0.75 9.30 23.58
C PRO A 17 -0.61 8.78 23.15
N ALA A 18 -0.73 8.44 21.86
CA ALA A 18 -1.77 7.52 21.41
C ALA A 18 -1.41 6.12 21.93
N THR A 19 -1.63 5.90 23.22
CA THR A 19 -1.66 4.56 23.81
C THR A 19 -2.93 3.89 23.31
N ASP A 20 -2.75 2.66 22.82
CA ASP A 20 -3.80 1.74 22.34
C ASP A 20 -4.15 1.80 20.84
N SER A 21 -3.14 1.77 19.97
CA SER A 21 -3.31 1.10 18.67
C SER A 21 -2.98 -0.38 18.83
N LYS A 22 -3.87 -1.12 19.47
CA LYS A 22 -3.82 -2.58 19.43
C LYS A 22 -4.22 -3.00 18.02
N ARG A 23 -3.27 -3.04 17.08
CA ARG A 23 -3.47 -3.69 15.77
C ARG A 23 -4.03 -5.08 16.08
N PRO A 24 -5.27 -5.41 15.65
CA PRO A 24 -5.79 -6.75 15.79
C PRO A 24 -4.76 -7.68 15.21
N SER A 25 -4.22 -8.57 16.05
CA SER A 25 -3.37 -9.65 15.60
C SER A 25 -4.18 -10.36 14.50
N PRO A 26 -3.66 -10.52 13.27
CA PRO A 26 -4.40 -11.27 12.29
C PRO A 26 -4.61 -12.65 12.90
N ALA A 27 -5.89 -12.97 13.15
CA ALA A 27 -6.27 -14.34 13.42
C ALA A 27 -5.62 -15.19 12.33
N LYS A 28 -5.19 -16.39 12.70
CA LYS A 28 -4.61 -17.37 11.77
C LYS A 28 -5.72 -17.77 10.79
N GLU A 29 -6.02 -16.90 9.83
CA GLU A 29 -7.05 -17.09 8.83
C GLU A 29 -6.56 -18.24 7.96
N ALA A 30 -7.32 -19.34 7.98
CA ALA A 30 -7.14 -20.43 7.04
C ALA A 30 -6.95 -19.81 5.66
N ARG A 31 -5.84 -20.15 4.97
CA ARG A 31 -5.39 -19.55 3.70
C ARG A 31 -6.57 -19.46 2.74
N GLN A 32 -7.28 -18.33 2.78
CA GLN A 32 -8.55 -18.20 2.10
C GLN A 32 -8.16 -17.86 0.67
N ILE A 33 -8.22 -18.85 -0.21
CA ILE A 33 -7.82 -18.66 -1.60
C ILE A 33 -8.81 -17.66 -2.21
N ALA A 34 -8.28 -16.55 -2.74
CA ALA A 34 -9.08 -15.57 -3.44
C ALA A 34 -9.88 -16.25 -4.56
N ARG A 35 -11.17 -15.97 -4.63
CA ARG A 35 -12.04 -16.46 -5.71
C ARG A 35 -12.18 -15.36 -6.75
N LEU A 36 -12.00 -15.73 -8.02
CA LEU A 36 -12.33 -14.86 -9.13
C LEU A 36 -13.85 -14.74 -9.22
N SER A 37 -14.41 -13.70 -8.60
CA SER A 37 -15.86 -13.45 -8.64
C SER A 37 -16.21 -12.68 -9.91
N ASN A 38 -15.35 -11.74 -10.30
CA ASN A 38 -15.49 -10.95 -11.51
C ASN A 38 -14.25 -11.09 -12.41
N PRO A 39 -14.30 -11.90 -13.49
CA PRO A 39 -13.16 -12.08 -14.40
C PRO A 39 -12.82 -10.83 -15.21
N THR A 40 -13.76 -9.87 -15.32
CA THR A 40 -13.59 -8.67 -16.16
C THR A 40 -12.90 -7.52 -15.42
N THR A 41 -12.87 -7.54 -14.09
CA THR A 41 -12.36 -6.41 -13.30
C THR A 41 -10.85 -6.54 -13.07
N LEU A 42 -10.08 -5.79 -13.83
CA LEU A 42 -8.63 -5.72 -13.74
C LEU A 42 -8.17 -4.39 -13.14
N VAL A 43 -7.10 -4.45 -12.36
CA VAL A 43 -6.36 -3.29 -11.84
C VAL A 43 -4.94 -3.32 -12.37
N THR A 44 -4.38 -2.13 -12.58
CA THR A 44 -3.04 -1.96 -13.12
C THR A 44 -2.08 -1.52 -12.02
N LEU A 45 -0.96 -2.22 -11.88
CA LEU A 45 0.16 -1.86 -11.04
C LEU A 45 1.30 -1.40 -11.95
N ILE A 46 1.83 -0.20 -11.71
CA ILE A 46 2.95 0.36 -12.47
C ILE A 46 4.20 0.23 -11.61
N ALA A 47 5.20 -0.52 -12.07
CA ALA A 47 6.48 -0.73 -11.38
C ALA A 47 7.54 0.20 -11.94
N GLY A 48 8.38 0.79 -11.09
CA GLY A 48 9.51 1.62 -11.49
C GLY A 48 9.17 3.09 -11.74
N ASN A 49 10.22 3.88 -11.97
CA ASN A 49 10.13 5.30 -12.26
C ASN A 49 9.79 5.54 -13.75
N SER A 50 9.18 6.68 -14.05
CA SER A 50 8.44 6.96 -15.31
C SER A 50 9.16 6.64 -16.63
N THR A 51 10.49 6.57 -16.66
CA THR A 51 11.29 6.24 -17.85
C THR A 51 11.32 4.75 -18.18
N ASP A 52 11.26 3.88 -17.16
CA ASP A 52 11.31 2.42 -17.29
C ASP A 52 10.08 1.77 -16.64
N ALA A 53 9.00 2.54 -16.52
CA ALA A 53 7.79 2.13 -15.84
C ALA A 53 7.10 0.98 -16.58
N LYS A 54 6.90 -0.15 -15.89
CA LYS A 54 6.27 -1.35 -16.42
C LYS A 54 4.86 -1.50 -15.90
N GLU A 55 3.90 -1.67 -16.80
CA GLU A 55 2.51 -1.91 -16.42
C GLU A 55 2.19 -3.40 -16.26
N PHE A 56 1.53 -3.74 -15.17
CA PHE A 56 1.08 -5.09 -14.86
C PHE A 56 -0.40 -5.11 -14.51
N ARG A 57 -1.18 -6.00 -15.13
CA ARG A 57 -2.65 -6.06 -14.94
C ARG A 57 -3.05 -7.32 -14.19
N VAL A 58 -3.67 -7.17 -13.02
CA VAL A 58 -4.14 -8.27 -12.15
C VAL A 58 -5.63 -8.14 -11.89
N HIS A 59 -6.29 -9.25 -11.61
CA HIS A 59 -7.68 -9.23 -11.18
C HIS A 59 -7.84 -8.52 -9.84
N LYS A 60 -8.78 -7.56 -9.79
CA LYS A 60 -9.05 -6.74 -8.60
C LYS A 60 -9.36 -7.59 -7.38
N ASP A 61 -10.09 -8.68 -7.56
CA ASP A 61 -10.48 -9.60 -6.48
C ASP A 61 -9.25 -10.17 -5.78
N PHE A 62 -8.24 -10.62 -6.54
CA PHE A 62 -6.99 -11.17 -5.99
C PHE A 62 -6.18 -10.08 -5.28
N ALA A 63 -5.96 -8.95 -5.94
CA ALA A 63 -5.20 -7.84 -5.37
C ALA A 63 -5.84 -7.30 -4.08
N SER A 64 -7.17 -7.15 -4.06
CA SER A 64 -7.92 -6.64 -2.91
C SER A 64 -8.07 -7.66 -1.80
N HIS A 65 -8.08 -8.95 -2.12
CA HIS A 65 -8.18 -10.02 -1.12
C HIS A 65 -6.89 -10.14 -0.32
N TYR A 66 -5.74 -10.15 -1.00
CA TYR A 66 -4.45 -10.35 -0.33
C TYR A 66 -3.77 -9.07 0.16
N SER A 67 -4.16 -7.90 -0.33
CA SER A 67 -3.61 -6.62 0.12
C SER A 67 -4.70 -5.65 0.57
N PRO A 68 -4.82 -5.38 1.88
CA PRO A 68 -5.71 -4.35 2.40
C PRO A 68 -5.42 -2.96 1.83
N VAL A 69 -4.16 -2.68 1.48
CA VAL A 69 -3.74 -1.41 0.87
C VAL A 69 -4.31 -1.29 -0.54
N LEU A 70 -4.19 -2.34 -1.35
CA LEU A 70 -4.78 -2.36 -2.69
C LEU A 70 -6.30 -2.35 -2.63
N LYS A 71 -6.90 -3.06 -1.67
CA LYS A 71 -8.34 -2.99 -1.40
C LYS A 71 -8.79 -1.57 -1.11
N ALA A 72 -8.09 -0.86 -0.22
CA ALA A 72 -8.41 0.52 0.09
C ALA A 72 -8.19 1.42 -1.13
N ALA A 73 -7.08 1.28 -1.84
CA ALA A 73 -6.76 2.09 -3.01
C ALA A 73 -7.84 1.95 -4.10
N PHE A 74 -8.19 0.72 -4.50
CA PHE A 74 -9.10 0.45 -5.62
C PHE A 74 -10.60 0.56 -5.28
N ASN A 75 -10.96 0.61 -3.99
CA ASN A 75 -12.33 0.84 -3.54
C ASN A 75 -12.54 2.23 -2.92
N SER A 76 -11.54 3.10 -3.02
CA SER A 76 -11.64 4.49 -2.56
C SER A 76 -12.09 5.42 -3.68
N SER A 77 -12.52 6.63 -3.31
CA SER A 77 -12.80 7.72 -4.24
C SER A 77 -11.53 8.43 -4.75
N PHE A 78 -10.33 7.98 -4.36
CA PHE A 78 -9.07 8.56 -4.81
C PHE A 78 -8.78 8.20 -6.28
N ILE A 79 -7.78 8.86 -6.88
CA ILE A 79 -7.38 8.67 -8.28
C ILE A 79 -7.18 7.19 -8.59
N ALA A 80 -6.50 6.42 -7.72
CA ALA A 80 -6.28 4.99 -7.91
C ALA A 80 -7.57 4.15 -7.96
N GLY A 81 -8.63 4.56 -7.26
CA GLY A 81 -9.94 3.92 -7.32
C GLY A 81 -10.74 4.32 -8.56
N GLN A 82 -10.50 5.50 -9.13
CA GLN A 82 -11.14 5.93 -10.38
C GLN A 82 -10.44 5.36 -11.61
N THR A 83 -9.10 5.38 -11.62
CA THR A 83 -8.29 4.90 -12.74
C THR A 83 -8.04 3.40 -12.68
N GLN A 84 -8.25 2.76 -11.51
CA GLN A 84 -7.82 1.38 -11.24
C GLN A 84 -6.30 1.21 -11.47
N ILE A 85 -5.51 2.27 -11.31
CA ILE A 85 -4.05 2.30 -11.47
C ILE A 85 -3.38 2.62 -10.14
N TYR A 86 -2.36 1.85 -9.79
CA TYR A 86 -1.54 2.09 -8.60
C TYR A 86 -0.06 2.10 -8.98
N ASN A 87 0.63 3.20 -8.66
CA ASN A 87 2.03 3.41 -9.02
C ASN A 87 2.95 3.01 -7.86
N LEU A 88 3.97 2.19 -8.15
CA LEU A 88 4.98 1.67 -7.25
C LEU A 88 6.38 2.09 -7.77
N PRO A 89 6.77 3.37 -7.58
CA PRO A 89 8.03 3.88 -8.13
C PRO A 89 9.28 3.24 -7.48
N GLU A 90 9.14 2.76 -6.24
CA GLU A 90 10.21 2.12 -5.46
C GLU A 90 10.34 0.62 -5.74
N ALA A 91 9.37 0.01 -6.45
CA ALA A 91 9.37 -1.42 -6.70
C ALA A 91 9.95 -1.73 -8.08
N ASP A 92 10.93 -2.62 -8.11
CA ASP A 92 11.48 -3.15 -9.36
C ASP A 92 10.45 -4.03 -10.09
N GLU A 93 10.67 -4.17 -11.40
CA GLU A 93 9.85 -5.01 -12.27
C GLU A 93 9.72 -6.45 -11.73
N ASP A 94 10.85 -7.05 -11.33
CA ASP A 94 10.91 -8.43 -10.84
C ASP A 94 10.15 -8.61 -9.52
N THR A 95 10.21 -7.60 -8.65
CA THR A 95 9.45 -7.60 -7.38
C THR A 95 7.96 -7.61 -7.63
N VAL A 96 7.48 -6.79 -8.59
CA VAL A 96 6.05 -6.76 -8.93
C VAL A 96 5.63 -8.05 -9.65
N ARG A 97 6.47 -8.62 -10.51
CA ARG A 97 6.23 -9.94 -11.12
C ARG A 97 6.08 -11.04 -10.07
N LEU A 98 6.97 -11.06 -9.08
CA LEU A 98 6.91 -12.01 -7.98
C LEU A 98 5.63 -11.85 -7.15
N LEU A 99 5.23 -10.61 -6.86
CA LEU A 99 3.96 -10.32 -6.20
C LEU A 99 2.76 -10.85 -7.00
N PHE A 100 2.78 -10.69 -8.33
CA PHE A 100 1.73 -11.19 -9.21
C PHE A 100 1.65 -12.71 -9.21
N HIS A 101 2.80 -13.37 -9.34
CA HIS A 101 2.87 -14.82 -9.23
C HIS A 101 2.25 -15.27 -7.90
N TRP A 102 2.66 -14.64 -6.80
CA TRP A 102 2.14 -14.94 -5.47
C TRP A 102 0.63 -14.66 -5.34
N PHE A 103 0.07 -13.63 -5.98
CA PHE A 103 -1.39 -13.43 -5.96
C PHE A 103 -2.14 -14.66 -6.50
N TYR A 104 -1.68 -15.28 -7.58
CA TYR A 104 -2.37 -16.41 -8.21
C TYR A 104 -2.01 -17.77 -7.61
N THR A 105 -0.73 -18.01 -7.31
CA THR A 105 -0.25 -19.33 -6.85
C THR A 105 -0.17 -19.42 -5.34
N GLN A 106 -0.11 -18.27 -4.65
CA GLN A 106 0.26 -18.16 -3.25
C GLN A 106 1.67 -18.68 -2.94
N GLU A 107 2.49 -18.96 -3.95
CA GLU A 107 3.87 -19.44 -3.80
C GLU A 107 4.84 -18.29 -4.06
N LEU A 108 5.96 -18.30 -3.34
CA LEU A 108 7.03 -17.32 -3.51
C LEU A 108 8.25 -18.07 -4.04
N LEU A 109 8.50 -17.96 -5.34
CA LEU A 109 9.70 -18.50 -5.98
C LEU A 109 10.73 -17.37 -6.06
N VAL A 110 11.62 -17.33 -5.07
CA VAL A 110 12.80 -16.47 -5.09
C VAL A 110 13.95 -17.35 -5.56
N ASP A 111 14.40 -17.17 -6.81
CA ASP A 111 15.62 -17.81 -7.28
C ASP A 111 16.80 -17.16 -6.52
N CYS A 112 17.47 -17.94 -5.69
CA CYS A 112 18.61 -17.53 -4.85
C CYS A 112 19.94 -17.54 -5.60
#